data_AF-A0A0Q5TAR3-F1
#
_entry.id   AF-A0A0Q5TAR3-F1
#
_cell.length_a   1.000
_cell.length_b   1.000
_cell.length_c   1.000
_cell.angle_alpha   90.00
_cell.angle_beta   90.00
_cell.angle_gamma   90.00
#
_symmetry.space_group_name_H-M   'P 1'
#
loop_
_entity.id
_entity.type
_entity.pdbx_description
1 polymer ?
#
loop_
_entity_poly.entity_id
_entity_poly.type
_entity_poly.pdbx_seq_one_letter_code
_entity_poly.pdbx_strand_id
1 'polypeptide(L)'
;MIPNTRQALPCEQYLTLLGAAICVFNANNAFIIENILRLNHSNYDWSKLFDLTSGLLLDPVEQTITKKSGQEISTLFAHLVNKRNRIVHSFQITSGVERILATKNRAGVQFHIDSDYLQEFIKENEQLAILLNRLRGF
;
A
#
# COMPACT_ATOMS: atom_id res chain seq x y z
N MET A 1 -16.25 -19.38 1.60
CA MET A 1 -16.15 -19.57 3.07
C MET A 1 -14.68 -19.74 3.41
N ILE A 2 -14.15 -18.97 4.36
CA ILE A 2 -12.74 -19.09 4.78
C ILE A 2 -12.58 -20.46 5.48
N PRO A 3 -11.57 -21.27 5.11
CA PRO A 3 -11.38 -22.57 5.74
C PRO A 3 -11.06 -22.43 7.23
N ASN A 4 -11.56 -23.36 8.03
CA ASN A 4 -11.29 -23.38 9.46
C ASN A 4 -9.80 -23.58 9.71
N THR A 5 -9.23 -22.66 10.48
CA THR A 5 -7.86 -22.71 10.96
C THR A 5 -7.85 -22.83 12.48
N ARG A 6 -6.80 -23.42 13.05
CA ARG A 6 -6.63 -23.50 14.51
C ARG A 6 -6.23 -22.16 15.11
N GLN A 7 -5.72 -21.25 14.28
CA GLN A 7 -5.46 -19.87 14.65
C GLN A 7 -6.80 -19.13 14.75
N ALA A 8 -7.03 -18.46 15.87
CA ALA A 8 -8.23 -17.64 16.00
C ALA A 8 -8.08 -16.42 15.08
N LEU A 9 -9.02 -16.20 14.15
CA LEU A 9 -8.96 -15.09 13.20
C LEU A 9 -9.74 -13.86 13.70
N PRO A 10 -9.46 -12.67 13.16
CA PRO A 10 -10.36 -11.52 13.22
C PRO A 10 -11.77 -11.83 12.69
N CYS A 11 -12.73 -10.94 12.98
CA CYS A 11 -14.08 -11.05 12.43
C CYS A 11 -14.05 -10.92 10.89
N GLU A 12 -15.05 -11.47 10.22
CA GLU A 12 -15.13 -11.48 8.75
C GLU A 12 -15.04 -10.08 8.15
N GLN A 13 -15.73 -9.10 8.75
CA GLN A 13 -15.70 -7.70 8.29
C GLN A 13 -14.28 -7.12 8.32
N TYR A 14 -13.54 -7.34 9.41
CA TYR A 14 -12.16 -6.89 9.52
C TYR A 14 -11.23 -7.62 8.52
N LEU A 15 -11.42 -8.93 8.33
CA LEU A 15 -10.69 -9.70 7.32
C LEU A 15 -10.94 -9.19 5.90
N THR A 16 -12.19 -8.90 5.55
CA THR A 16 -12.56 -8.32 4.26
C THR A 16 -11.88 -6.97 4.05
N LEU A 17 -11.89 -6.12 5.08
CA LEU A 17 -11.26 -4.81 5.02
C LEU A 17 -9.74 -4.90 4.87
N LEU A 18 -9.10 -5.79 5.63
CA LEU A 18 -7.67 -6.07 5.52
C LEU A 18 -7.30 -6.60 4.12
N GLY A 19 -8.08 -7.53 3.58
CA GLY A 19 -7.91 -8.05 2.23
C GLY A 19 -8.07 -6.96 1.16
N ALA A 20 -9.09 -6.11 1.29
CA ALA A 20 -9.30 -4.97 0.41
C ALA A 20 -8.12 -3.99 0.45
N ALA A 21 -7.62 -3.65 1.64
CA ALA A 21 -6.46 -2.79 1.82
C ALA A 21 -5.22 -3.31 1.06
N ILE A 22 -4.90 -4.60 1.19
CA ILE A 22 -3.77 -5.19 0.45
C ILE A 22 -4.04 -5.19 -1.07
N CYS A 23 -5.26 -5.51 -1.49
CA CYS A 23 -5.62 -5.57 -2.90
C CYS A 23 -5.50 -4.21 -3.60
N VAL A 24 -6.04 -3.13 -3.00
CA VAL A 24 -5.96 -1.78 -3.59
C VAL A 24 -4.54 -1.25 -3.67
N PHE A 25 -3.71 -1.55 -2.67
CA PHE A 25 -2.29 -1.19 -2.71
C PHE A 25 -1.54 -1.92 -3.84
N ASN A 26 -1.80 -3.22 -4.02
CA ASN A 26 -1.17 -3.98 -5.10
C ASN A 26 -1.57 -3.43 -6.49
N ALA A 27 -2.84 -3.06 -6.67
CA ALA A 27 -3.32 -2.42 -7.89
C ALA A 27 -2.60 -1.07 -8.14
N ASN A 28 -2.47 -0.23 -7.11
CA ASN A 28 -1.73 1.03 -7.22
C ASN A 28 -0.23 0.84 -7.47
N ASN A 29 0.39 -0.18 -6.88
CA ASN A 29 1.78 -0.50 -7.12
C ASN A 29 2.02 -0.87 -8.60
N ALA A 30 1.11 -1.64 -9.19
CA ALA A 30 1.12 -1.90 -10.63
C ALA A 30 0.88 -0.62 -11.45
N PHE A 31 -0.06 0.23 -11.02
CA PHE A 31 -0.37 1.47 -11.74
C PHE A 31 0.78 2.50 -11.70
N ILE A 32 1.56 2.52 -10.63
CA ILE A 32 2.83 3.26 -10.54
C ILE A 32 3.80 2.76 -11.62
N ILE A 33 3.99 1.45 -11.73
CA ILE A 33 4.87 0.83 -12.73
C ILE A 33 4.42 1.20 -14.16
N GLU A 34 3.11 1.14 -14.44
CA GLU A 34 2.56 1.57 -15.73
C GLU A 34 2.89 3.03 -16.06
N ASN A 35 2.76 3.94 -15.09
CA ASN A 35 3.07 5.35 -15.29
C ASN A 35 4.59 5.59 -15.49
N ILE A 36 5.45 4.88 -14.76
CA ILE A 36 6.91 4.92 -14.96
C ILE A 36 7.23 4.51 -16.41
N LEU A 37 6.70 3.37 -16.86
CA LEU A 37 6.94 2.85 -18.21
C LEU A 37 6.39 3.80 -19.28
N ARG A 38 5.21 4.38 -19.09
CA ARG A 38 4.67 5.37 -20.03
C ARG A 38 5.56 6.60 -20.15
N LEU A 39 6.07 7.12 -19.04
CA LEU A 39 6.90 8.33 -19.02
C LEU A 39 8.32 8.09 -19.51
N ASN A 40 8.86 6.88 -19.35
CA ASN A 40 10.26 6.59 -19.64
C ASN A 40 10.51 5.13 -20.06
N HIS A 41 9.78 4.65 -21.07
CA HIS A 41 9.83 3.25 -21.54
C HIS A 41 11.22 2.79 -21.99
N SER A 42 12.09 3.70 -22.46
CA SER A 42 13.41 3.34 -22.99
C SER A 42 14.42 2.99 -21.90
N ASN A 43 14.21 3.46 -20.66
CA ASN A 43 15.15 3.31 -19.56
C ASN A 43 14.68 2.31 -18.48
N TYR A 44 13.44 1.84 -18.56
CA TYR A 44 12.85 0.92 -17.59
C TYR A 44 12.27 -0.31 -18.27
N ASP A 45 12.49 -1.46 -17.65
CA ASP A 45 11.95 -2.74 -18.07
C ASP A 45 10.82 -3.17 -17.12
N TRP A 46 9.72 -3.64 -17.69
CA TRP A 46 8.54 -4.04 -16.92
C TRP A 46 8.85 -5.16 -15.93
N SER A 47 9.58 -6.20 -16.36
CA SER A 47 9.90 -7.35 -15.50
C SER A 47 10.76 -6.91 -14.32
N LYS A 48 11.82 -6.13 -14.59
CA LYS A 48 12.70 -5.61 -13.54
C LYS A 48 11.96 -4.74 -12.53
N LEU A 49 11.00 -3.92 -12.97
CA LEU A 49 10.20 -3.09 -12.06
C LEU A 49 9.27 -3.93 -11.17
N PHE A 50 8.68 -5.01 -11.69
CA PHE A 50 7.83 -5.90 -10.89
C PHE A 50 8.62 -6.76 -9.89
N ASP A 51 9.90 -7.04 -10.17
CA ASP A 51 10.79 -7.73 -9.22
C ASP A 51 11.19 -6.85 -8.03
N LEU A 52 11.00 -5.52 -8.11
CA LEU A 52 11.30 -4.60 -7.02
C LEU A 52 10.24 -4.69 -5.92
N THR A 53 10.71 -4.68 -4.68
CA THR A 53 9.80 -4.35 -3.56
C THR A 53 9.30 -2.92 -3.69
N SER A 54 8.09 -2.62 -3.22
CA SER A 54 7.51 -1.27 -3.35
C SER A 54 8.37 -0.14 -2.78
N GLY A 55 9.21 -0.41 -1.77
CA GLY A 55 10.16 0.57 -1.25
C GLY A 55 11.27 0.92 -2.24
N LEU A 56 11.70 -0.04 -3.06
CA LEU A 56 12.71 0.17 -4.11
C LEU A 56 12.12 0.84 -5.36
N LEU A 57 10.78 0.88 -5.50
CA LEU A 57 10.12 1.64 -6.57
C LEU A 57 10.18 3.16 -6.35
N LEU A 58 10.53 3.62 -5.14
CA LEU A 58 10.64 5.06 -4.85
C LEU A 58 11.69 5.74 -5.73
N ASP A 59 12.82 5.07 -6.01
CA ASP A 59 13.87 5.62 -6.86
C ASP A 59 13.40 5.80 -8.33
N PRO A 60 12.82 4.79 -9.00
CA PRO A 60 12.16 4.97 -10.30
C PRO A 60 11.09 6.07 -10.32
N VAL A 61 10.26 6.16 -9.28
CA VAL A 61 9.22 7.21 -9.17
C VAL A 61 9.84 8.60 -9.15
N GLU A 62 10.88 8.81 -8.33
CA GLU A 62 11.62 10.08 -8.26
C GLU A 62 12.26 10.44 -9.61
N GLN A 63 12.81 9.46 -10.32
CA GLN A 63 13.46 9.69 -11.61
C GLN A 63 12.49 9.91 -12.78
N THR A 64 11.19 9.66 -12.60
CA THR A 64 10.18 9.73 -13.68
C THR A 64 8.97 10.59 -13.31
N ILE A 65 8.06 10.04 -12.50
CA ILE A 65 6.80 10.66 -12.09
C ILE A 65 7.06 12.00 -11.39
N THR A 66 7.99 12.06 -10.43
CA THR A 66 8.27 13.29 -9.67
C THR A 66 8.78 14.40 -10.58
N LYS A 67 9.69 14.08 -11.51
CA LYS A 67 10.19 15.06 -12.50
C LYS A 67 9.09 15.63 -13.38
N LYS A 68 8.01 14.87 -13.63
CA LYS A 68 6.91 15.31 -14.50
C LYS A 68 5.78 16.02 -13.76
N SER A 69 5.52 15.66 -12.50
CA SER A 69 4.31 16.05 -11.77
C SER A 69 4.55 16.71 -10.41
N GLY A 70 5.81 16.88 -10.01
CA GLY A 70 6.17 17.33 -8.67
C GLY A 70 6.08 16.21 -7.63
N GLN A 71 6.19 16.56 -6.36
CA GLN A 71 6.40 15.60 -5.26
C GLN A 71 5.12 14.99 -4.68
N GLU A 72 3.93 15.41 -5.13
CA GLU A 72 2.67 14.98 -4.52
C GLU A 72 2.49 13.46 -4.59
N ILE A 73 2.63 12.89 -5.80
CA ILE A 73 2.48 11.45 -6.03
C ILE A 73 3.56 10.66 -5.29
N SER A 74 4.83 11.10 -5.34
CA SER A 74 5.92 10.36 -4.69
C SER A 74 5.84 10.38 -3.17
N THR A 75 5.44 11.52 -2.59
CA THR A 75 5.21 11.66 -1.15
C THR A 75 4.07 10.75 -0.68
N LEU A 76 2.94 10.76 -1.38
CA LEU A 76 1.80 9.90 -1.05
C LEU A 76 2.15 8.41 -1.23
N PHE A 77 2.84 8.06 -2.31
CA PHE A 77 3.26 6.68 -2.53
C PHE A 77 4.24 6.20 -1.45
N ALA A 78 5.24 7.01 -1.07
CA ALA A 78 6.16 6.69 0.02
C ALA A 78 5.42 6.51 1.36
N HIS A 79 4.43 7.36 1.64
CA HIS A 79 3.57 7.23 2.81
C HIS A 79 2.81 5.89 2.81
N LEU A 80 2.17 5.55 1.69
CA LEU A 80 1.44 4.30 1.51
C LEU A 80 2.34 3.06 1.61
N VAL A 81 3.55 3.10 1.04
CA VAL A 81 4.53 2.01 1.20
C VAL A 81 4.85 1.80 2.68
N ASN A 82 5.02 2.88 3.46
CA ASN A 82 5.27 2.77 4.89
C ASN A 82 4.06 2.18 5.63
N LYS A 83 2.83 2.64 5.37
CA LYS A 83 1.61 2.08 5.98
C LYS A 83 1.43 0.61 5.62
N ARG A 84 1.64 0.23 4.35
CA ARG A 84 1.62 -1.18 3.90
C ARG A 84 2.64 -2.01 4.65
N ASN A 85 3.86 -1.50 4.82
CA ASN A 85 4.89 -2.21 5.58
C ASN A 85 4.47 -2.40 7.05
N ARG A 86 3.74 -1.46 7.66
CA ARG A 86 3.20 -1.65 9.01
C ARG A 86 2.14 -2.75 9.07
N ILE A 87 1.26 -2.83 8.07
CA ILE A 87 0.27 -3.92 7.93
C ILE A 87 0.94 -5.27 7.76
N VAL A 88 1.92 -5.39 6.86
CA VAL A 88 2.61 -6.66 6.57
C VAL A 88 3.49 -7.12 7.75
N HIS A 89 4.13 -6.19 8.46
CA HIS A 89 4.96 -6.50 9.64
C HIS A 89 4.19 -6.45 10.96
N SER A 90 2.86 -6.53 10.90
CA SER A 90 2.01 -6.57 12.09
C SER A 90 2.02 -7.95 12.74
N PHE A 91 1.47 -8.00 13.95
CA PHE A 91 1.19 -9.23 14.67
C PHE A 91 -0.23 -9.16 15.21
N GLN A 92 -0.88 -10.32 15.33
CA GLN A 92 -2.26 -10.38 15.79
C GLN A 92 -2.32 -10.28 17.31
N ILE A 93 -3.28 -9.50 17.82
CA ILE A 93 -3.59 -9.34 19.24
C ILE A 93 -5.07 -9.56 19.50
N THR A 94 -5.42 -9.76 20.77
CA THR A 94 -6.80 -9.65 21.26
C THR A 94 -6.95 -8.31 21.97
N SER A 95 -7.79 -7.43 21.43
CA SER A 95 -8.12 -6.13 22.01
C SER A 95 -9.55 -6.17 22.51
N GLY A 96 -9.74 -6.36 23.82
CA GLY A 96 -11.06 -6.62 24.41
C GLY A 96 -11.61 -7.97 23.92
N VAL A 97 -12.73 -7.93 23.18
CA VAL A 97 -13.36 -9.12 22.57
C VAL A 97 -12.96 -9.32 21.11
N GLU A 98 -12.35 -8.32 20.49
CA GLU A 98 -11.98 -8.34 19.08
C GLU A 98 -10.55 -8.84 18.87
N ARG A 99 -10.33 -9.47 17.73
CA ARG A 99 -9.00 -9.86 17.26
C ARG A 99 -8.61 -8.95 16.12
N ILE A 100 -7.52 -8.22 16.29
CA ILE A 100 -7.05 -7.21 15.35
C ILE A 100 -5.53 -7.33 15.19
N LEU A 101 -4.99 -6.56 14.25
CA LEU A 101 -3.54 -6.43 14.09
C LEU A 101 -3.01 -5.27 14.95
N ALA A 102 -1.82 -5.46 15.50
CA ALA A 102 -1.02 -4.40 16.10
C ALA A 102 0.38 -4.39 15.47
N THR A 103 1.04 -3.26 15.54
CA THR A 103 2.38 -3.07 14.98
C THR A 103 3.16 -2.08 15.83
N LYS A 104 4.42 -1.83 15.45
CA LYS A 104 5.24 -0.80 16.06
C LYS A 104 5.90 0.08 15.01
N ASN A 105 6.08 1.36 15.32
CA ASN A 105 6.91 2.23 14.50
C ASN A 105 8.41 1.96 14.76
N ARG A 106 9.29 2.66 14.02
CA ARG A 106 10.75 2.51 14.20
C ARG A 106 11.25 2.98 15.56
N ALA A 107 10.54 3.89 16.22
CA ALA A 107 10.82 4.33 17.59
C ALA A 107 10.33 3.34 18.66
N GLY A 108 9.73 2.21 18.25
CA GLY A 108 9.24 1.18 19.16
C GLY A 108 7.84 1.46 19.73
N VAL A 109 7.20 2.57 19.37
CA VAL A 109 5.84 2.90 19.80
C VAL A 109 4.86 1.95 19.12
N GLN A 110 4.08 1.24 19.93
CA GLN A 110 3.07 0.30 19.47
C GLN A 110 1.74 1.01 19.20
N PHE A 111 1.03 0.54 18.18
CA PHE A 111 -0.32 1.02 17.86
C PHE A 111 -1.13 -0.08 17.17
N HIS A 112 -2.45 0.06 17.21
CA HIS A 112 -3.39 -0.85 16.58
C HIS A 112 -3.59 -0.50 15.12
N ILE A 113 -3.75 -1.52 14.29
CA ILE A 113 -4.25 -1.41 12.92
C ILE A 113 -5.73 -1.77 13.02
N ASP A 114 -6.54 -0.82 13.43
CA ASP A 114 -7.99 -1.00 13.54
C ASP A 114 -8.68 -0.79 12.18
N SER A 115 -10.01 -0.86 12.18
CA SER A 115 -10.80 -0.66 10.98
C SER A 115 -10.61 0.75 10.38
N ASP A 116 -10.44 1.77 11.22
CA ASP A 116 -10.27 3.15 10.75
C ASP A 116 -8.93 3.33 10.03
N TYR A 117 -7.85 2.75 10.57
CA TYR A 117 -6.54 2.72 9.93
C TYR A 117 -6.63 2.08 8.53
N LEU A 118 -7.32 0.94 8.41
CA LEU A 118 -7.45 0.24 7.13
C LEU A 118 -8.34 1.00 6.14
N GLN A 119 -9.43 1.61 6.60
CA GLN A 119 -10.29 2.45 5.75
C GLN A 119 -9.57 3.70 5.26
N GLU A 120 -8.79 4.37 6.12
CA GLU A 120 -7.97 5.52 5.74
C GLU A 120 -6.94 5.10 4.69
N PHE A 121 -6.24 3.98 4.91
CA PHE A 121 -5.29 3.45 3.93
C PHE A 121 -5.93 3.17 2.56
N ILE A 122 -7.16 2.65 2.53
CA ILE A 122 -7.91 2.44 1.28
C ILE A 122 -8.25 3.78 0.61
N LYS A 123 -8.71 4.78 1.37
CA LYS A 123 -9.03 6.12 0.85
C LYS A 123 -7.80 6.83 0.28
N GLU A 124 -6.65 6.74 0.95
CA GLU A 124 -5.39 7.29 0.47
C GLU A 124 -4.92 6.58 -0.82
N ASN A 125 -5.17 5.27 -0.94
CA ASN A 125 -4.92 4.54 -2.19
C ASN A 125 -5.84 5.03 -3.32
N GLU A 126 -7.12 5.31 -3.06
CA GLU A 126 -8.01 5.90 -4.06
C GLU A 126 -7.49 7.28 -4.52
N GLN A 127 -7.03 8.11 -3.58
CA GLN A 127 -6.41 9.40 -3.92
C GLN A 127 -5.19 9.23 -4.82
N LEU A 128 -4.31 8.26 -4.51
CA LEU A 128 -3.16 7.96 -5.37
C LEU A 128 -3.60 7.54 -6.78
N ALA A 129 -4.62 6.69 -6.90
CA ALA A 129 -5.15 6.25 -8.19
C ALA A 129 -5.69 7.44 -9.00
N ILE A 130 -6.42 8.36 -8.36
CA ILE A 130 -6.92 9.59 -9.00
C ILE A 130 -5.75 10.45 -9.53
N LEU A 131 -4.71 10.67 -8.72
CA LEU A 131 -3.54 11.45 -9.13
C LEU A 131 -2.80 10.81 -10.32
N LEU A 132 -2.64 9.48 -10.30
CA LEU A 132 -2.02 8.73 -11.38
C LEU A 132 -2.85 8.77 -12.67
N ASN A 133 -4.18 8.72 -12.58
CA ASN A 133 -5.07 8.89 -13.73
C ASN A 133 -4.93 10.29 -14.35
N ARG A 134 -4.91 11.33 -13.52
CA ARG A 134 -4.70 12.72 -14.00
C ARG A 134 -3.35 12.87 -14.70
N LEU A 135 -2.28 12.29 -14.15
CA LEU A 135 -0.96 12.28 -14.78
C LEU A 135 -0.98 11.55 -16.14
N ARG A 136 -1.76 10.48 -16.24
CA ARG A 136 -1.98 9.72 -17.47
C ARG A 136 -2.82 10.51 -18.50
N GLY A 137 -3.52 11.57 -18.09
CA GLY A 137 -4.34 12.42 -18.94
C GLY A 137 -5.79 11.95 -19.09
N PHE A 138 -6.34 11.32 -18.04
CA PHE A 138 -7.76 10.99 -17.91
C PHE A 138 -8.43 11.84 -16.82
#